data_AF-A0A061NN40-F1
#
_entry.id   AF-A0A061NN40-F1
#
_cell.length_a   1.000
_cell.length_b   1.000
_cell.length_c   1.000
_cell.angle_alpha   90.00
_cell.angle_beta   90.00
_cell.angle_gamma   90.00
#
_symmetry.space_group_name_H-M   'P 1'
#
loop_
_entity.id
_entity.type
_entity.pdbx_description
1 polymer ?
#
loop_
_entity_poly.entity_id
_entity_poly.type
_entity_poly.pdbx_seq_one_letter_code
_entity_poly.pdbx_strand_id
1 'polypeptide(L)'
;MNKTQKLFTQIATIMAPPPELTVSEWADNYRFLSAESSAEPGKWNTDRAPYQREIMNAVNDPETETIAVMTSSQVGKTEIINNIIGYYVAYDPAPMLLVQPTEAMAQAYSKDRLAPMIRDTPVLTDKISEVKAKDSSNTQSHKKFPGGHISLVGANAPSSLASRPIRILLADEVDRFPVSAGNEGDPLSLAAKRTKTFWNKKKIYVSTPTVKEASRIESEYQDSTQEQWCLSCPSCGYFQPLRWAQIRFEDVTMECKYCKENHTEIEWKDRPGEWIAGADHNGKRGFHLNALASPWETWGNIISDFKDAKARGKDVLKTWVNTSLGESWEDDTPDVEEEMLMKRRERYHAELPKGVLLLTAAVDVQDDRLEVEVVGWGAGKESWGITYQQFYGEQIKKPCGIS
;
A
#
# COMPACT_ATOMS: atom_id res chain seq x y z
N MET A 1 -34.90 -33.66 31.29
CA MET A 1 -35.19 -32.22 31.05
C MET A 1 -36.67 -32.05 30.76
N ASN A 2 -37.39 -31.29 31.59
CA ASN A 2 -38.82 -31.05 31.39
C ASN A 2 -39.05 -30.02 30.25
N LYS A 3 -40.24 -29.98 29.61
CA LYS A 3 -40.52 -29.12 28.43
C LYS A 3 -40.15 -27.65 28.65
N THR A 4 -40.41 -27.13 29.86
CA THR A 4 -40.07 -25.76 30.27
C THR A 4 -38.57 -25.51 30.28
N GLN A 5 -37.75 -26.45 30.74
CA GLN A 5 -36.29 -26.32 30.71
C GLN A 5 -35.76 -26.30 29.27
N LYS A 6 -36.30 -27.13 28.36
CA LYS A 6 -35.93 -27.08 26.94
C LYS A 6 -36.24 -25.73 26.30
N LEU A 7 -37.40 -25.14 26.60
CA LEU A 7 -37.77 -23.82 26.10
C LEU A 7 -36.82 -22.74 26.62
N PHE A 8 -36.52 -22.71 27.92
CA PHE A 8 -35.58 -21.74 28.48
C PHE A 8 -34.14 -21.94 27.97
N THR A 9 -33.68 -23.17 27.77
CA THR A 9 -32.39 -23.43 27.15
C THR A 9 -32.36 -22.93 25.71
N GLN A 10 -33.40 -23.16 24.91
CA GLN A 10 -33.48 -22.64 23.54
C GLN A 10 -33.49 -21.10 23.51
N ILE A 11 -34.28 -20.46 24.37
CA ILE A 11 -34.30 -18.99 24.49
C ILE A 11 -32.93 -18.47 24.92
N ALA A 12 -32.30 -19.11 25.92
CA ALA A 12 -30.96 -18.72 26.38
C ALA A 12 -29.91 -18.90 25.28
N THR A 13 -29.97 -19.95 24.46
CA THR A 13 -29.08 -20.12 23.31
C THR A 13 -29.31 -19.07 22.23
N ILE A 14 -30.56 -18.65 22.01
CA ILE A 14 -30.90 -17.58 21.04
C ILE A 14 -30.50 -16.20 21.56
N MET A 15 -30.60 -15.97 22.88
CA MET A 15 -30.28 -14.68 23.53
C MET A 15 -28.83 -14.57 24.02
N ALA A 16 -28.07 -15.67 24.02
CA ALA A 16 -26.67 -15.64 24.40
C ALA A 16 -25.93 -14.67 23.47
N PRO A 17 -25.09 -13.77 24.01
CA PRO A 17 -24.24 -12.96 23.18
C PRO A 17 -23.38 -13.90 22.33
N PRO A 18 -23.20 -13.60 21.04
CA PRO A 18 -22.37 -14.43 20.21
C PRO A 18 -20.92 -14.42 20.77
N PRO A 19 -20.17 -15.52 20.60
CA PRO A 19 -18.85 -15.69 21.21
C PRO A 19 -17.86 -14.65 20.69
N GLU A 20 -17.12 -13.95 21.56
CA GLU A 20 -16.12 -12.97 21.12
C GLU A 20 -15.21 -13.55 20.03
N LEU A 21 -15.38 -13.05 18.81
CA LEU A 21 -14.63 -13.45 17.63
C LEU A 21 -14.00 -12.20 17.05
N THR A 22 -12.70 -12.27 16.80
CA THR A 22 -12.01 -11.29 15.98
C THR A 22 -12.31 -11.50 14.49
N VAL A 23 -11.97 -10.52 13.66
CA VAL A 23 -12.11 -10.63 12.20
C VAL A 23 -11.28 -11.82 11.67
N SER A 24 -10.07 -12.03 12.20
CA SER A 24 -9.22 -13.14 11.75
C SER A 24 -9.79 -14.50 12.14
N GLU A 25 -10.29 -14.65 13.38
CA GLU A 25 -10.93 -15.90 13.83
C GLU A 25 -12.24 -16.17 13.09
N TRP A 26 -13.03 -15.14 12.79
CA TRP A 26 -14.21 -15.30 11.94
C TRP A 26 -13.81 -15.80 10.55
N ALA A 27 -12.76 -15.24 9.96
CA ALA A 27 -12.27 -15.67 8.65
C ALA A 27 -11.79 -17.13 8.70
N ASP A 28 -10.95 -17.50 9.65
CA ASP A 28 -10.44 -18.87 9.85
C ASP A 28 -11.58 -19.89 10.11
N ASN A 29 -12.66 -19.46 10.75
CA ASN A 29 -13.82 -20.31 11.03
C ASN A 29 -14.74 -20.49 9.82
N TYR A 30 -15.04 -19.41 9.09
CA TYR A 30 -16.17 -19.38 8.16
C TYR A 30 -15.83 -19.06 6.72
N ARG A 31 -14.74 -18.32 6.44
CA ARG A 31 -14.46 -17.78 5.11
C ARG A 31 -14.00 -18.87 4.14
N PHE A 32 -14.54 -18.84 2.94
CA PHE A 32 -14.06 -19.59 1.79
C PHE A 32 -13.57 -18.65 0.67
N LEU A 33 -12.46 -19.02 0.05
CA LEU A 33 -11.88 -18.38 -1.12
C LEU A 33 -12.41 -19.05 -2.40
N SER A 34 -13.01 -18.23 -3.26
CA SER A 34 -13.59 -18.66 -4.53
C SER A 34 -12.52 -19.00 -5.57
N ALA A 35 -12.76 -20.03 -6.38
CA ALA A 35 -11.83 -20.46 -7.42
C ALA A 35 -11.65 -19.44 -8.55
N GLU A 36 -12.64 -18.57 -8.80
CA GLU A 36 -12.52 -17.54 -9.84
C GLU A 36 -11.63 -16.37 -9.41
N SER A 37 -11.37 -16.21 -8.11
CA SER A 37 -10.74 -15.02 -7.53
C SER A 37 -9.45 -15.32 -6.74
N SER A 38 -9.19 -16.58 -6.40
CA SER A 38 -8.01 -17.03 -5.65
C SER A 38 -7.22 -18.10 -6.41
N ALA A 39 -5.89 -18.00 -6.37
CA ALA A 39 -4.98 -19.05 -6.87
C ALA A 39 -4.99 -20.30 -5.98
N GLU A 40 -5.29 -20.12 -4.69
CA GLU A 40 -5.41 -21.18 -3.69
C GLU A 40 -6.87 -21.16 -3.17
N PRO A 41 -7.83 -21.78 -3.88
CA PRO A 41 -9.22 -21.82 -3.42
C PRO A 41 -9.42 -22.79 -2.26
N GLY A 42 -10.46 -22.56 -1.47
CA GLY A 42 -10.79 -23.39 -0.32
C GLY A 42 -11.04 -22.59 0.94
N LYS A 43 -10.95 -23.25 2.09
CA LYS A 43 -11.15 -22.58 3.39
C LYS A 43 -10.01 -21.58 3.64
N TRP A 44 -10.35 -20.38 4.06
CA TRP A 44 -9.36 -19.38 4.47
C TRP A 44 -8.48 -19.91 5.59
N ASN A 45 -7.19 -19.58 5.53
CA ASN A 45 -6.23 -19.87 6.57
C ASN A 45 -5.29 -18.68 6.75
N THR A 46 -5.46 -17.97 7.85
CA THR A 46 -4.63 -16.80 8.18
C THR A 46 -3.16 -17.16 8.40
N ASP A 47 -2.83 -18.39 8.78
CA ASP A 47 -1.43 -18.83 8.94
C ASP A 47 -0.69 -18.92 7.60
N ARG A 48 -1.40 -18.89 6.46
CA ARG A 48 -0.77 -18.75 5.14
C ARG A 48 -0.03 -17.42 5.00
N ALA A 49 -0.56 -16.36 5.62
CA ALA A 49 -0.01 -15.00 5.61
C ALA A 49 -0.20 -14.38 7.01
N PRO A 50 0.61 -14.76 8.02
CA PRO A 50 0.36 -14.45 9.43
C PRO A 50 0.28 -12.94 9.74
N TYR A 51 0.98 -12.11 8.96
CA TYR A 51 0.95 -10.66 9.08
C TYR A 51 -0.46 -10.06 8.94
N GLN A 52 -1.38 -10.74 8.26
CA GLN A 52 -2.75 -10.26 8.08
C GLN A 52 -3.57 -10.33 9.38
N ARG A 53 -3.18 -11.19 10.33
CA ARG A 53 -3.93 -11.47 11.57
C ARG A 53 -4.15 -10.20 12.39
N GLU A 54 -3.07 -9.51 12.73
CA GLU A 54 -3.13 -8.29 13.55
C GLU A 54 -3.75 -7.11 12.81
N ILE A 55 -3.55 -6.98 11.50
CA ILE A 55 -4.24 -5.96 10.70
C ILE A 55 -5.76 -6.15 10.80
N MET A 56 -6.23 -7.39 10.68
CA MET A 56 -7.65 -7.73 10.84
C MET A 56 -8.13 -7.50 12.28
N ASN A 57 -7.35 -7.92 13.28
CA ASN A 57 -7.74 -7.83 14.68
C ASN A 57 -7.74 -6.38 15.22
N ALA A 58 -6.93 -5.49 14.65
CA ALA A 58 -6.98 -4.05 14.95
C ALA A 58 -8.37 -3.44 14.69
N VAL A 59 -9.17 -4.04 13.81
CA VAL A 59 -10.56 -3.62 13.56
C VAL A 59 -11.44 -3.88 14.78
N ASN A 60 -11.15 -4.92 15.56
CA ASN A 60 -11.91 -5.27 16.76
C ASN A 60 -11.50 -4.43 17.99
N ASP A 61 -10.29 -3.87 18.02
CA ASP A 61 -9.77 -3.07 19.14
C ASP A 61 -10.59 -1.77 19.34
N PRO A 62 -11.30 -1.58 20.46
CA PRO A 62 -12.10 -0.38 20.70
C PRO A 62 -11.32 0.93 20.68
N GLU A 63 -10.02 0.91 20.98
CA GLU A 63 -9.19 2.12 21.02
C GLU A 63 -8.76 2.57 19.62
N THR A 64 -8.66 1.63 18.66
CA THR A 64 -8.24 1.91 17.29
C THR A 64 -9.41 2.38 16.42
N GLU A 65 -9.51 3.67 16.07
CA GLU A 65 -10.53 4.18 15.14
C GLU A 65 -10.11 3.99 13.67
N THR A 66 -8.84 4.24 13.36
CA THR A 66 -8.32 4.27 11.98
C THR A 66 -7.18 3.27 11.80
N ILE A 67 -7.19 2.58 10.66
CA ILE A 67 -6.17 1.59 10.29
C ILE A 67 -5.64 1.97 8.91
N ALA A 68 -4.36 2.31 8.83
CA ALA A 68 -3.68 2.61 7.58
C ALA A 68 -2.77 1.43 7.19
N VAL A 69 -2.93 0.90 5.99
CA VAL A 69 -2.17 -0.26 5.49
C VAL A 69 -1.41 0.16 4.24
N MET A 70 -0.19 0.67 4.44
CA MET A 70 0.75 1.05 3.39
C MET A 70 1.63 -0.15 3.07
N THR A 71 1.39 -0.85 1.98
CA THR A 71 2.08 -2.13 1.72
C THR A 71 2.40 -2.34 0.25
N SER A 72 3.29 -3.27 -0.06
CA SER A 72 3.54 -3.74 -1.42
C SER A 72 2.31 -4.41 -2.04
N SER A 73 2.30 -4.58 -3.35
CA SER A 73 1.36 -5.44 -4.07
C SER A 73 1.49 -6.89 -3.60
N GLN A 74 0.45 -7.70 -3.89
CA GLN A 74 0.45 -9.16 -3.64
C GLN A 74 0.72 -9.57 -2.19
N VAL A 75 0.17 -8.84 -1.23
CA VAL A 75 0.16 -9.21 0.20
C VAL A 75 -1.26 -9.52 0.73
N GLY A 76 -2.21 -9.74 -0.18
CA GLY A 76 -3.60 -10.07 0.17
C GLY A 76 -4.42 -8.92 0.78
N LYS A 77 -4.06 -7.66 0.49
CA LYS A 77 -4.81 -6.44 0.88
C LYS A 77 -6.32 -6.55 0.69
N THR A 78 -6.74 -6.97 -0.51
CA THR A 78 -8.15 -7.11 -0.87
C THR A 78 -8.87 -8.14 -0.01
N GLU A 79 -8.19 -9.23 0.37
CA GLU A 79 -8.81 -10.26 1.21
C GLU A 79 -8.96 -9.81 2.67
N ILE A 80 -8.06 -8.95 3.18
CA ILE A 80 -8.26 -8.28 4.48
C ILE A 80 -9.57 -7.49 4.47
N ILE A 81 -9.79 -6.65 3.44
CA ILE A 81 -11.03 -5.89 3.27
C ILE A 81 -12.23 -6.82 3.19
N ASN A 82 -12.15 -7.88 2.38
CA ASN A 82 -13.23 -8.85 2.23
C ASN A 82 -13.57 -9.58 3.54
N ASN A 83 -12.58 -9.90 4.37
CA ASN A 83 -12.79 -10.53 5.66
C ASN A 83 -13.47 -9.58 6.64
N ILE A 84 -13.08 -8.31 6.64
CA ILE A 84 -13.74 -7.26 7.43
C ILE A 84 -15.22 -7.10 7.01
N ILE A 85 -15.48 -7.07 5.70
CA ILE A 85 -16.86 -7.02 5.16
C ILE A 85 -17.64 -8.25 5.64
N GLY A 86 -17.08 -9.45 5.48
CA GLY A 86 -17.73 -10.69 5.87
C GLY A 86 -18.05 -10.74 7.37
N TYR A 87 -17.10 -10.36 8.22
CA TYR A 87 -17.27 -10.23 9.66
C TYR A 87 -18.42 -9.29 10.01
N TYR A 88 -18.44 -8.07 9.44
CA TYR A 88 -19.50 -7.11 9.72
C TYR A 88 -20.85 -7.46 9.07
N VAL A 89 -20.91 -8.31 8.05
CA VAL A 89 -22.19 -8.85 7.55
C VAL A 89 -22.72 -9.94 8.47
N ALA A 90 -21.85 -10.88 8.86
CA ALA A 90 -22.26 -12.09 9.57
C ALA A 90 -22.47 -11.85 11.06
N TYR A 91 -21.55 -11.11 11.68
CA TYR A 91 -21.29 -11.15 13.11
C TYR A 91 -21.65 -9.84 13.83
N ASP A 92 -21.27 -8.68 13.27
CA ASP A 92 -21.61 -7.35 13.82
C ASP A 92 -22.24 -6.41 12.76
N PRO A 93 -23.48 -6.68 12.30
CA PRO A 93 -24.16 -5.92 11.25
C PRO A 93 -24.08 -4.39 11.38
N ALA A 94 -23.59 -3.73 10.33
CA ALA A 94 -23.47 -2.29 10.28
C ALA A 94 -23.58 -1.68 8.88
N PRO A 95 -23.88 -0.37 8.79
CA PRO A 95 -23.76 0.37 7.54
C PRO A 95 -22.28 0.57 7.17
N MET A 96 -21.91 0.11 5.97
CA MET A 96 -20.56 0.13 5.44
C MET A 96 -20.47 0.86 4.10
N LEU A 97 -19.34 1.52 3.85
CA LEU A 97 -18.97 2.09 2.55
C LEU A 97 -17.63 1.51 2.12
N LEU A 98 -17.59 0.90 0.95
CA LEU A 98 -16.36 0.53 0.25
C LEU A 98 -16.11 1.56 -0.86
N VAL A 99 -15.00 2.27 -0.77
CA VAL A 99 -14.54 3.25 -1.76
C VAL A 99 -13.44 2.62 -2.59
N GLN A 100 -13.63 2.65 -3.91
CA GLN A 100 -12.67 2.24 -4.93
C GLN A 100 -12.25 3.47 -5.74
N PRO A 101 -11.12 3.46 -6.48
CA PRO A 101 -10.65 4.63 -7.23
C PRO A 101 -11.67 5.20 -8.22
N THR A 102 -12.44 4.31 -8.87
CA THR A 102 -13.48 4.69 -9.84
C THR A 102 -14.76 3.90 -9.62
N GLU A 103 -15.89 4.43 -10.10
CA GLU A 103 -17.19 3.73 -10.04
C GLU A 103 -17.16 2.41 -10.82
N ALA A 104 -16.45 2.34 -11.95
CA ALA A 104 -16.28 1.11 -12.71
C ALA A 104 -15.53 0.04 -11.89
N MET A 105 -14.47 0.42 -11.15
CA MET A 105 -13.76 -0.49 -10.26
C MET A 105 -14.65 -0.93 -9.09
N ALA A 106 -15.51 -0.06 -8.55
CA ALA A 106 -16.48 -0.43 -7.53
C ALA A 106 -17.48 -1.49 -8.02
N GLN A 107 -17.99 -1.35 -9.25
CA GLN A 107 -18.89 -2.33 -9.87
C GLN A 107 -18.18 -3.67 -10.14
N ALA A 108 -16.95 -3.62 -10.67
CA ALA A 108 -16.12 -4.81 -10.90
C ALA A 108 -15.84 -5.54 -9.57
N TYR A 109 -15.44 -4.81 -8.51
CA TYR A 109 -15.23 -5.38 -7.18
C TYR A 109 -16.48 -6.12 -6.68
N SER A 110 -17.66 -5.50 -6.83
CA SER A 110 -18.93 -6.14 -6.41
C SER A 110 -19.16 -7.48 -7.11
N LYS A 111 -18.92 -7.51 -8.43
CA LYS A 111 -19.20 -8.66 -9.28
C LYS A 111 -18.16 -9.77 -9.14
N ASP A 112 -16.88 -9.40 -9.11
CA ASP A 112 -15.78 -10.33 -9.30
C ASP A 112 -15.13 -10.75 -7.98
N ARG A 113 -15.37 -10.01 -6.89
CA ARG A 113 -14.82 -10.32 -5.55
C ARG A 113 -15.92 -10.57 -4.51
N LEU A 114 -16.80 -9.60 -4.32
CA LEU A 114 -17.79 -9.65 -3.24
C LEU A 114 -18.89 -10.69 -3.51
N ALA A 115 -19.42 -10.78 -4.73
CA ALA A 115 -20.47 -11.76 -5.05
C ALA A 115 -19.99 -13.22 -4.93
N PRO A 116 -18.81 -13.63 -5.47
CA PRO A 116 -18.27 -14.97 -5.25
C PRO A 116 -18.04 -15.29 -3.77
N MET A 117 -17.47 -14.34 -3.01
CA MET A 117 -17.29 -14.48 -1.57
C MET A 117 -18.60 -14.77 -0.83
N ILE A 118 -19.68 -14.04 -1.15
CA ILE A 118 -20.99 -14.23 -0.52
C ILE A 118 -21.60 -15.59 -0.90
N ARG A 119 -21.42 -16.01 -2.15
CA ARG A 119 -21.91 -17.31 -2.66
C ARG A 119 -21.21 -18.49 -1.97
N ASP A 120 -19.89 -18.40 -1.82
CA ASP A 120 -19.07 -19.54 -1.37
C ASP A 120 -18.90 -19.60 0.16
N THR A 121 -19.28 -18.53 0.88
CA THR A 121 -19.26 -18.48 2.35
C THR A 121 -20.69 -18.64 2.89
N PRO A 122 -21.09 -19.83 3.38
CA PRO A 122 -22.49 -20.14 3.69
C PRO A 122 -23.15 -19.17 4.69
N VAL A 123 -22.40 -18.72 5.70
CA VAL A 123 -22.90 -17.78 6.73
C VAL A 123 -23.26 -16.40 6.17
N LEU A 124 -22.76 -16.05 4.97
CA LEU A 124 -23.08 -14.80 4.27
C LEU A 124 -24.24 -14.98 3.31
N THR A 125 -24.31 -16.13 2.62
CA THR A 125 -25.35 -16.45 1.63
C THR A 125 -26.75 -16.30 2.23
N ASP A 126 -26.95 -16.75 3.47
CA ASP A 126 -28.25 -16.68 4.14
C ASP A 126 -28.67 -15.27 4.55
N LYS A 127 -27.71 -14.32 4.61
CA LYS A 127 -27.94 -12.96 5.13
C LYS A 127 -28.11 -11.92 4.03
N ILE A 128 -27.47 -12.10 2.88
CA ILE A 128 -27.56 -11.17 1.75
C ILE A 128 -28.51 -11.78 0.73
N SER A 129 -29.69 -11.19 0.58
CA SER A 129 -30.67 -11.64 -0.41
C SER A 129 -30.09 -11.56 -1.83
N GLU A 130 -30.44 -12.53 -2.68
CA GLU A 130 -30.15 -12.45 -4.11
C GLU A 130 -30.81 -11.20 -4.71
N VAL A 131 -30.13 -10.58 -5.68
CA VAL A 131 -30.67 -9.44 -6.43
C VAL A 131 -31.86 -9.93 -7.26
N LYS A 132 -33.06 -9.83 -6.71
CA LYS A 132 -34.30 -10.10 -7.46
C LYS A 132 -34.57 -8.90 -8.37
N ALA A 133 -34.91 -9.16 -9.63
CA ALA A 133 -35.14 -8.12 -10.66
C ALA A 133 -36.22 -7.05 -10.32
N LYS A 134 -37.00 -7.23 -9.24
CA LYS A 134 -38.03 -6.30 -8.76
C LYS A 134 -37.71 -5.65 -7.41
N ASP A 135 -36.56 -5.94 -6.80
CA ASP A 135 -36.17 -5.37 -5.51
C ASP A 135 -35.19 -4.21 -5.73
N SER A 136 -35.71 -2.98 -5.80
CA SER A 136 -34.90 -1.76 -5.98
C SER A 136 -33.97 -1.48 -4.80
N SER A 137 -34.10 -2.24 -3.71
CA SER A 137 -33.34 -2.04 -2.48
C SER A 137 -31.97 -2.73 -2.48
N ASN A 138 -31.73 -3.67 -3.41
CA ASN A 138 -30.47 -4.40 -3.54
C ASN A 138 -29.99 -4.32 -5.00
N THR A 139 -28.87 -3.62 -5.23
CA THR A 139 -28.27 -3.38 -6.54
C THR A 139 -26.84 -3.91 -6.58
N GLN A 140 -26.18 -3.80 -7.74
CA GLN A 140 -24.77 -4.18 -7.84
C GLN A 140 -23.88 -3.36 -6.88
N SER A 141 -24.12 -2.05 -6.75
CA SER A 141 -23.34 -1.15 -5.91
C SER A 141 -23.91 -0.95 -4.49
N HIS A 142 -25.02 -1.61 -4.15
CA HIS A 142 -25.62 -1.49 -2.82
C HIS A 142 -26.30 -2.78 -2.40
N LYS A 143 -25.78 -3.43 -1.35
CA LYS A 143 -26.31 -4.69 -0.82
C LYS A 143 -26.82 -4.50 0.60
N LYS A 144 -28.03 -4.96 0.89
CA LYS A 144 -28.65 -4.89 2.23
C LYS A 144 -28.62 -6.26 2.91
N PHE A 145 -28.51 -6.25 4.22
CA PHE A 145 -28.56 -7.44 5.08
C PHE A 145 -29.19 -7.06 6.43
N PRO A 146 -29.70 -8.02 7.22
CA PRO A 146 -30.27 -7.73 8.53
C PRO A 146 -29.30 -6.94 9.42
N GLY A 147 -29.71 -5.74 9.85
CA GLY A 147 -28.90 -4.86 10.71
C GLY A 147 -27.92 -3.93 9.97
N GLY A 148 -27.79 -4.00 8.64
CA GLY A 148 -26.82 -3.16 7.94
C GLY A 148 -26.95 -3.15 6.41
N HIS A 149 -25.95 -2.53 5.78
CA HIS A 149 -25.82 -2.52 4.33
C HIS A 149 -24.37 -2.25 3.95
N ILE A 150 -23.97 -2.62 2.74
CA ILE A 150 -22.71 -2.21 2.13
C ILE A 150 -22.98 -1.47 0.83
N SER A 151 -22.37 -0.30 0.69
CA SER A 151 -22.41 0.50 -0.54
C SER A 151 -21.02 0.55 -1.14
N LEU A 152 -20.92 0.36 -2.46
CA LEU A 152 -19.67 0.40 -3.21
C LEU A 152 -19.69 1.65 -4.08
N VAL A 153 -18.69 2.52 -3.93
CA VAL A 153 -18.66 3.86 -4.54
C VAL A 153 -17.29 4.15 -5.14
N GLY A 154 -17.26 4.87 -6.26
CA GLY A 154 -16.03 5.42 -6.81
C GLY A 154 -15.60 6.72 -6.13
N ALA A 155 -14.31 6.90 -5.88
CA ALA A 155 -13.73 8.12 -5.34
C ALA A 155 -13.96 9.35 -6.25
N ASN A 156 -14.25 9.11 -7.53
CA ASN A 156 -14.63 10.14 -8.51
C ASN A 156 -16.10 10.58 -8.45
N ALA A 157 -16.94 9.99 -7.58
CA ALA A 157 -18.39 10.24 -7.51
C ALA A 157 -18.80 10.95 -6.19
N PRO A 158 -18.64 12.29 -6.09
CA PRO A 158 -18.83 13.04 -4.83
C PRO A 158 -20.22 12.90 -4.21
N SER A 159 -21.28 12.94 -5.03
CA SER A 159 -22.66 12.77 -4.56
C SER A 159 -22.87 11.43 -3.84
N SER A 160 -22.22 10.37 -4.30
CA SER A 160 -22.28 9.04 -3.69
C SER A 160 -21.47 8.97 -2.40
N LEU A 161 -20.29 9.59 -2.35
CA LEU A 161 -19.44 9.67 -1.15
C LEU A 161 -20.12 10.45 -0.01
N ALA A 162 -20.90 11.48 -0.35
CA ALA A 162 -21.59 12.32 0.63
C ALA A 162 -22.96 11.77 1.08
N SER A 163 -23.45 10.69 0.48
CA SER A 163 -24.89 10.35 0.52
C SER A 163 -25.45 9.86 1.86
N ARG A 164 -24.68 9.13 2.69
CA ARG A 164 -25.26 8.39 3.83
C ARG A 164 -24.32 8.28 5.04
N PRO A 165 -24.83 8.30 6.29
CA PRO A 165 -24.05 7.94 7.46
C PRO A 165 -23.64 6.47 7.43
N ILE A 166 -22.40 6.18 7.80
CA ILE A 166 -21.84 4.82 7.84
C ILE A 166 -20.98 4.62 9.09
N ARG A 167 -20.90 3.39 9.59
CA ARG A 167 -20.04 3.05 10.73
C ARG A 167 -18.66 2.61 10.28
N ILE A 168 -18.60 1.80 9.23
CA ILE A 168 -17.36 1.20 8.73
C ILE A 168 -17.03 1.79 7.35
N LEU A 169 -15.90 2.48 7.26
CA LEU A 169 -15.35 2.99 6.00
C LEU A 169 -14.18 2.09 5.58
N LEU A 170 -14.27 1.55 4.37
CA LEU A 170 -13.23 0.77 3.71
C LEU A 170 -12.80 1.56 2.49
N ALA A 171 -11.55 1.99 2.40
CA ALA A 171 -11.01 2.70 1.24
C ALA A 171 -9.82 1.91 0.69
N ASP A 172 -9.98 1.42 -0.53
CA ASP A 172 -9.01 0.56 -1.20
C ASP A 172 -8.32 1.32 -2.33
N GLU A 173 -7.03 1.07 -2.54
CA GLU A 173 -6.17 1.76 -3.50
C GLU A 173 -6.25 3.31 -3.34
N VAL A 174 -6.16 3.78 -2.09
CA VAL A 174 -6.33 5.19 -1.70
C VAL A 174 -5.42 6.15 -2.48
N ASP A 175 -4.20 5.74 -2.83
CA ASP A 175 -3.28 6.58 -3.60
C ASP A 175 -3.71 6.78 -5.06
N ARG A 176 -4.58 5.91 -5.58
CA ARG A 176 -5.14 6.05 -6.93
C ARG A 176 -6.38 6.95 -6.96
N PHE A 177 -6.81 7.48 -5.82
CA PHE A 177 -7.95 8.38 -5.78
C PHE A 177 -7.62 9.68 -6.51
N PRO A 178 -8.59 10.28 -7.23
CA PRO A 178 -8.37 11.58 -7.84
C PRO A 178 -8.07 12.62 -6.76
N VAL A 179 -7.32 13.67 -7.12
CA VAL A 179 -7.00 14.78 -6.21
C VAL A 179 -8.26 15.38 -5.59
N SER A 180 -9.34 15.47 -6.37
CA SER A 180 -10.65 15.94 -5.94
C SER A 180 -11.78 15.06 -6.49
N ALA A 181 -12.80 14.81 -5.67
CA ALA A 181 -14.05 14.19 -6.11
C ALA A 181 -14.89 15.26 -6.83
N GLY A 182 -14.74 15.35 -8.16
CA GLY A 182 -15.30 16.46 -8.93
C GLY A 182 -14.78 17.79 -8.39
N ASN A 183 -15.67 18.66 -7.91
CA ASN A 183 -15.33 19.98 -7.34
C ASN A 183 -15.50 20.06 -5.81
N GLU A 184 -15.69 18.93 -5.11
CA GLU A 184 -16.00 18.91 -3.66
C GLU A 184 -14.79 18.69 -2.74
N GLY A 185 -13.59 18.53 -3.32
CA GLY A 185 -12.33 18.33 -2.58
C GLY A 185 -11.95 16.86 -2.41
N ASP A 186 -11.07 16.59 -1.44
CA ASP A 186 -10.45 15.27 -1.26
C ASP A 186 -11.50 14.14 -1.00
N PRO A 187 -11.54 13.10 -1.84
CA PRO A 187 -12.53 12.02 -1.73
C PRO A 187 -12.49 11.26 -0.40
N LEU A 188 -11.29 10.97 0.12
CA LEU A 188 -11.11 10.21 1.36
C LEU A 188 -11.68 10.99 2.55
N SER A 189 -11.38 12.28 2.61
CA SER A 189 -11.91 13.21 3.61
C SER A 189 -13.44 13.33 3.56
N LEU A 190 -14.03 13.36 2.36
CA LEU A 190 -15.49 13.39 2.19
C LEU A 190 -16.16 12.12 2.74
N ALA A 191 -15.59 10.96 2.42
CA ALA A 191 -16.05 9.67 2.91
C ALA A 191 -15.88 9.55 4.43
N ALA A 192 -14.72 9.94 4.97
CA ALA A 192 -14.44 9.92 6.41
C ALA A 192 -15.44 10.75 7.21
N LYS A 193 -15.90 11.90 6.69
CA LYS A 193 -16.94 12.71 7.33
C LYS A 193 -18.27 11.97 7.53
N ARG A 194 -18.57 10.93 6.74
CA ARG A 194 -19.80 10.12 6.89
C ARG A 194 -19.82 9.25 8.15
N THR A 195 -18.66 9.04 8.76
CA THR A 195 -18.51 8.21 9.95
C THR A 195 -18.80 8.94 11.27
N LYS A 196 -18.90 10.28 11.24
CA LYS A 196 -18.93 11.14 12.43
C LYS A 196 -19.99 10.80 13.47
N THR A 197 -21.15 10.31 13.06
CA THR A 197 -22.29 10.05 13.97
C THR A 197 -22.16 8.77 14.79
N PHE A 198 -21.23 7.88 14.44
CA PHE A 198 -21.01 6.62 15.15
C PHE A 198 -19.81 6.74 16.09
N TRP A 199 -20.01 6.42 17.38
CA TRP A 199 -18.93 6.48 18.38
C TRP A 199 -17.91 5.35 18.19
N ASN A 200 -18.37 4.17 17.76
CA ASN A 200 -17.57 2.98 17.46
C ASN A 200 -17.29 2.81 15.96
N LYS A 201 -17.07 3.92 15.26
CA LYS A 201 -16.75 3.91 13.84
C LYS A 201 -15.36 3.31 13.58
N LYS A 202 -15.18 2.75 12.38
CA LYS A 202 -13.88 2.25 11.91
C LYS A 202 -13.58 2.79 10.53
N LYS A 203 -12.32 3.15 10.29
CA LYS A 203 -11.81 3.60 9.00
C LYS A 203 -10.61 2.77 8.63
N ILE A 204 -10.65 2.11 7.48
CA ILE A 204 -9.60 1.23 7.02
C ILE A 204 -9.16 1.74 5.65
N TYR A 205 -7.91 2.15 5.56
CA TYR A 205 -7.29 2.71 4.37
C TYR A 205 -6.19 1.79 3.91
N VAL A 206 -6.22 1.40 2.65
CA VAL A 206 -5.30 0.39 2.11
C VAL A 206 -4.79 0.85 0.76
N SER A 207 -3.48 0.82 0.54
CA SER A 207 -2.89 1.13 -0.77
C SER A 207 -1.43 0.68 -0.88
N THR A 208 -0.94 0.55 -2.10
CA THR A 208 0.49 0.80 -2.39
C THR A 208 0.71 2.32 -2.41
N PRO A 209 1.80 2.84 -1.80
CA PRO A 209 2.12 4.26 -1.96
C PRO A 209 2.61 4.56 -3.37
N THR A 210 2.60 5.84 -3.73
CA THR A 210 2.99 6.33 -5.05
C THR A 210 4.20 7.26 -4.96
N VAL A 211 3.99 8.58 -5.06
CA VAL A 211 5.07 9.57 -4.98
C VAL A 211 5.10 10.15 -3.58
N LYS A 212 6.30 10.33 -3.04
CA LYS A 212 6.52 10.95 -1.73
C LYS A 212 5.82 12.31 -1.67
N GLU A 213 5.28 12.66 -0.52
CA GLU A 213 4.50 13.90 -0.26
C GLU A 213 3.13 13.99 -0.96
N ALA A 214 2.95 13.35 -2.12
CA ALA A 214 1.65 13.23 -2.78
C ALA A 214 0.87 11.99 -2.33
N SER A 215 1.55 11.00 -1.76
CA SER A 215 0.98 9.73 -1.32
C SER A 215 0.08 9.92 -0.10
N ARG A 216 -1.21 9.61 -0.28
CA ARG A 216 -2.22 9.70 0.79
C ARG A 216 -1.99 8.62 1.84
N ILE A 217 -1.73 7.39 1.40
CA ILE A 217 -1.52 6.27 2.31
C ILE A 217 -0.24 6.47 3.12
N GLU A 218 0.80 7.06 2.52
CA GLU A 218 2.01 7.44 3.25
C GLU A 218 1.68 8.47 4.33
N SER A 219 0.95 9.53 4.00
CA SER A 219 0.52 10.54 4.97
C SER A 219 -0.26 9.91 6.14
N GLU A 220 -1.20 9.02 5.84
CA GLU A 220 -1.99 8.29 6.85
C GLU A 220 -1.14 7.32 7.69
N TYR A 221 -0.11 6.72 7.11
CA TYR A 221 0.84 5.84 7.79
C TYR A 221 1.82 6.64 8.68
N GLN A 222 2.33 7.77 8.22
CA GLN A 222 3.23 8.62 9.02
C GLN A 222 2.51 9.18 10.25
N ASP A 223 1.24 9.56 10.10
CA ASP A 223 0.34 9.94 11.18
C ASP A 223 -0.24 8.71 11.90
N SER A 224 0.56 7.75 12.37
CA SER A 224 0.06 6.53 13.05
C SER A 224 1.12 5.86 13.94
N THR A 225 0.84 4.64 14.45
CA THR A 225 1.82 3.81 15.17
C THR A 225 3.02 3.35 14.34
N GLN A 226 2.97 3.49 13.01
CA GLN A 226 4.07 3.16 12.09
C GLN A 226 4.64 1.74 12.29
N GLU A 227 3.76 0.75 12.42
CA GLU A 227 4.13 -0.63 12.67
C GLU A 227 4.75 -1.29 11.45
N GLN A 228 5.84 -2.03 11.69
CA GLN A 228 6.55 -2.78 10.67
C GLN A 228 6.45 -4.27 10.96
N TRP A 229 6.16 -5.08 9.94
CA TRP A 229 6.18 -6.53 10.08
C TRP A 229 7.62 -7.00 10.26
N CYS A 230 7.92 -7.54 11.43
CA CYS A 230 9.24 -7.98 11.82
C CYS A 230 9.30 -9.50 11.98
N LEU A 231 10.38 -10.11 11.50
CA LEU A 231 10.66 -11.54 11.73
C LEU A 231 11.83 -11.69 12.72
N SER A 232 11.79 -12.72 13.55
CA SER A 232 12.91 -13.02 14.46
C SER A 232 14.08 -13.64 13.71
N CYS A 233 15.29 -13.11 13.91
CA CYS A 233 16.49 -13.64 13.26
C CYS A 233 16.72 -15.13 13.61
N PRO A 234 17.08 -16.00 12.63
CA PRO A 234 17.38 -17.40 12.89
C PRO A 234 18.54 -17.60 13.89
N SER A 235 19.59 -16.78 13.81
CA SER A 235 20.75 -16.87 14.70
C SER A 235 20.55 -16.21 16.07
N CYS A 236 20.17 -14.93 16.11
CA CYS A 236 20.17 -14.15 17.35
C CYS A 236 18.78 -13.93 17.97
N GLY A 237 17.70 -14.32 17.30
CA GLY A 237 16.33 -14.17 17.79
C GLY A 237 15.76 -12.75 17.80
N TYR A 238 16.58 -11.71 17.58
CA TYR A 238 16.08 -10.34 17.54
C TYR A 238 15.15 -10.09 16.34
N PHE A 239 14.05 -9.40 16.61
CA PHE A 239 13.07 -9.00 15.60
C PHE A 239 13.53 -7.80 14.78
N GLN A 240 13.33 -7.89 13.47
CA GLN A 240 13.59 -6.80 12.53
C GLN A 240 12.69 -6.86 11.29
N PRO A 241 12.42 -5.72 10.64
CA PRO A 241 11.77 -5.71 9.34
C PRO A 241 12.70 -6.28 8.27
N LEU A 242 12.12 -6.85 7.22
CA LEU A 242 12.86 -7.27 6.03
C LEU A 242 13.08 -6.03 5.15
N ARG A 243 14.30 -5.49 5.09
CA ARG A 243 14.61 -4.32 4.26
C ARG A 243 15.36 -4.73 3.00
N TRP A 244 15.03 -4.08 1.88
CA TRP A 244 15.69 -4.33 0.59
C TRP A 244 17.21 -4.19 0.65
N ALA A 245 17.70 -3.17 1.37
CA ALA A 245 19.14 -2.92 1.54
C ALA A 245 19.91 -4.06 2.24
N GLN A 246 19.21 -4.99 2.89
CA GLN A 246 19.80 -6.15 3.56
C GLN A 246 19.87 -7.39 2.66
N ILE A 247 19.23 -7.36 1.48
CA ILE A 247 19.23 -8.48 0.53
C ILE A 247 20.57 -8.54 -0.21
N ARG A 248 21.21 -9.71 -0.18
CA ARG A 248 22.42 -10.04 -0.93
C ARG A 248 22.05 -10.76 -2.23
N PHE A 249 22.54 -10.23 -3.34
CA PHE A 249 22.09 -10.64 -4.67
C PHE A 249 22.85 -11.87 -5.19
N GLU A 250 24.03 -12.14 -4.62
CA GLU A 250 24.93 -13.22 -5.06
C GLU A 250 24.39 -14.59 -4.66
N ASP A 251 23.83 -14.70 -3.47
CA ASP A 251 23.37 -15.96 -2.88
C ASP A 251 21.90 -15.92 -2.41
N VAL A 252 21.17 -14.83 -2.69
CA VAL A 252 19.74 -14.66 -2.36
C VAL A 252 19.50 -14.88 -0.86
N THR A 253 20.30 -14.18 -0.07
CA THR A 253 20.20 -14.18 1.40
C THR A 253 19.90 -12.78 1.92
N MET A 254 19.57 -12.68 3.21
CA MET A 254 19.44 -11.40 3.91
C MET A 254 20.36 -11.35 5.13
N GLU A 255 21.13 -10.27 5.24
CA GLU A 255 21.97 -9.98 6.40
C GLU A 255 21.11 -9.48 7.58
N CYS A 256 21.27 -10.07 8.76
CA CYS A 256 20.64 -9.57 9.98
C CYS A 256 21.23 -8.22 10.42
N LYS A 257 20.39 -7.21 10.69
CA LYS A 257 20.85 -5.88 11.12
C LYS A 257 21.65 -5.88 12.43
N TYR A 258 21.44 -6.87 13.31
CA TYR A 258 22.07 -6.95 14.63
C TYR A 258 23.31 -7.85 14.66
N CYS A 259 23.18 -9.14 14.31
CA CYS A 259 24.28 -10.10 14.41
C CYS A 259 25.09 -10.25 13.13
N LYS A 260 24.66 -9.61 12.02
CA LYS A 260 25.35 -9.63 10.72
C LYS A 260 25.44 -10.99 10.04
N GLU A 261 24.81 -12.01 10.60
CA GLU A 261 24.67 -13.31 9.95
C GLU A 261 23.69 -13.27 8.77
N ASN A 262 24.00 -14.05 7.74
CA ASN A 262 23.19 -14.16 6.54
C ASN A 262 22.32 -15.41 6.61
N HIS A 263 21.04 -15.26 6.26
CA HIS A 263 20.11 -16.38 6.20
C HIS A 263 19.31 -16.35 4.91
N THR A 264 18.90 -17.54 4.49
CA THR A 264 18.05 -17.74 3.31
C THR A 264 16.63 -17.24 3.56
N GLU A 265 15.89 -17.05 2.46
CA GLU A 265 14.46 -16.70 2.51
C GLU A 265 13.65 -17.66 3.38
N ILE A 266 13.87 -18.97 3.24
CA ILE A 266 13.15 -20.01 3.97
C ILE A 266 13.42 -19.87 5.47
N GLU A 267 14.69 -19.74 5.87
CA GLU A 267 15.06 -19.58 7.27
C GLU A 267 14.46 -18.32 7.90
N TRP A 268 14.33 -17.22 7.16
CA TRP A 268 13.66 -16.02 7.66
C TRP A 268 12.15 -16.22 7.76
N LYS A 269 11.49 -16.71 6.71
CA LYS A 269 10.02 -16.81 6.62
C LYS A 269 9.42 -17.91 7.52
N ASP A 270 10.22 -18.89 7.96
CA ASP A 270 9.80 -19.91 8.93
C ASP A 270 9.76 -19.40 10.38
N ARG A 271 10.31 -18.21 10.63
CA ARG A 271 10.41 -17.63 11.98
C ARG A 271 9.12 -16.92 12.37
N PRO A 272 8.80 -16.86 13.68
CA PRO A 272 7.67 -16.09 14.15
C PRO A 272 7.83 -14.62 13.75
N GLY A 273 6.71 -14.03 13.32
CA GLY A 273 6.62 -12.64 12.97
C GLY A 273 5.71 -11.86 13.91
N GLU A 274 6.02 -10.58 14.07
CA GLU A 274 5.30 -9.66 14.95
C GLU A 274 5.28 -8.25 14.34
N TRP A 275 4.19 -7.52 14.58
CA TRP A 275 4.09 -6.11 14.25
C TRP A 275 4.72 -5.28 15.36
N ILE A 276 5.77 -4.52 15.03
CA ILE A 276 6.47 -3.67 16.00
C ILE A 276 6.21 -2.21 15.66
N ALA A 277 5.59 -1.49 16.60
CA ALA A 277 5.31 -0.06 16.48
C ALA A 277 6.59 0.77 16.45
N GLY A 278 6.65 1.71 15.50
CA GLY A 278 7.72 2.69 15.39
C GLY A 278 7.42 4.02 16.11
N ALA A 279 6.15 4.27 16.42
CA ALA A 279 5.68 5.47 17.08
C ALA A 279 4.48 5.18 18.00
N ASP A 280 4.28 6.03 19.00
CA ASP A 280 3.05 6.04 19.80
C ASP A 280 1.98 6.86 19.07
N HIS A 281 0.77 6.33 18.97
CA HIS A 281 -0.35 7.07 18.38
C HIS A 281 -1.68 6.67 19.02
N ASN A 282 -2.53 7.67 19.28
CA ASN A 282 -3.84 7.45 19.86
C ASN A 282 -4.88 7.19 18.77
N GLY A 283 -5.46 6.00 18.78
CA GLY A 283 -6.60 5.63 17.95
C GLY A 283 -6.36 5.51 16.46
N LYS A 284 -5.10 5.43 16.03
CA LYS A 284 -4.75 5.05 14.66
C LYS A 284 -3.55 4.15 14.62
N ARG A 285 -3.73 2.97 14.01
CA ARG A 285 -2.65 2.01 13.77
C ARG A 285 -2.25 2.05 12.30
N GLY A 286 -0.95 2.10 12.02
CA GLY A 286 -0.44 2.03 10.65
C GLY A 286 0.44 0.81 10.49
N PHE A 287 0.29 0.11 9.38
CA PHE A 287 0.96 -1.14 9.10
C PHE A 287 1.70 -1.05 7.77
N HIS A 288 2.97 -1.44 7.79
CA HIS A 288 3.79 -1.55 6.60
C HIS A 288 4.51 -2.89 6.48
N LEU A 289 4.37 -3.49 5.30
CA LEU A 289 5.11 -4.68 4.89
C LEU A 289 5.37 -4.64 3.38
N ASN A 290 6.44 -5.31 2.98
CA ASN A 290 6.87 -5.38 1.59
C ASN A 290 6.81 -6.81 1.05
N ALA A 291 7.12 -6.95 -0.25
CA ALA A 291 7.02 -8.22 -0.95
C ALA A 291 7.99 -9.27 -0.41
N LEU A 292 9.06 -8.88 0.30
CA LEU A 292 10.00 -9.83 0.91
C LEU A 292 9.33 -10.70 1.96
N ALA A 293 8.26 -10.24 2.60
CA ALA A 293 7.47 -11.02 3.56
C ALA A 293 6.36 -11.86 2.88
N SER A 294 6.10 -11.64 1.59
CA SER A 294 4.99 -12.30 0.89
C SER A 294 5.23 -13.81 0.75
N PRO A 295 4.24 -14.66 1.04
CA PRO A 295 4.34 -16.10 0.84
C PRO A 295 4.08 -16.52 -0.63
N TRP A 296 3.73 -15.57 -1.50
CA TRP A 296 3.42 -15.78 -2.91
C TRP A 296 4.53 -15.30 -3.85
N GLU A 297 5.56 -14.66 -3.30
CA GLU A 297 6.68 -14.11 -4.07
C GLU A 297 8.01 -14.55 -3.46
N THR A 298 8.99 -14.84 -4.31
CA THR A 298 10.33 -15.30 -3.87
C THR A 298 11.34 -14.16 -3.94
N TRP A 299 12.34 -14.17 -3.06
CA TRP A 299 13.40 -13.17 -3.10
C TRP A 299 14.16 -13.20 -4.43
N GLY A 300 14.36 -14.38 -5.01
CA GLY A 300 14.99 -14.54 -6.32
C GLY A 300 14.23 -13.80 -7.44
N ASN A 301 12.91 -13.91 -7.47
CA ASN A 301 12.08 -13.18 -8.43
C ASN A 301 12.13 -11.67 -8.18
N ILE A 302 12.00 -11.22 -6.91
CA ILE A 302 12.06 -9.80 -6.56
C ILE A 302 13.40 -9.17 -7.01
N ILE A 303 14.50 -9.90 -6.86
CA ILE A 303 15.83 -9.51 -7.35
C ILE A 303 15.88 -9.46 -8.88
N SER A 304 15.28 -10.43 -9.56
CA SER A 304 15.18 -10.43 -11.03
C SER A 304 14.39 -9.22 -11.54
N ASP A 305 13.23 -8.95 -10.95
CA ASP A 305 12.36 -7.84 -11.30
C ASP A 305 13.04 -6.49 -11.02
N PHE A 306 13.78 -6.39 -9.91
CA PHE A 306 14.59 -5.21 -9.63
C PHE A 306 15.65 -4.96 -10.70
N LYS A 307 16.38 -6.01 -11.11
CA LYS A 307 17.44 -5.90 -12.12
C LYS A 307 16.86 -5.47 -13.47
N ASP A 308 15.74 -6.05 -13.89
CA ASP A 308 15.03 -5.67 -15.11
C ASP A 308 14.49 -4.23 -15.03
N ALA A 309 13.85 -3.87 -13.92
CA ALA A 309 13.33 -2.51 -13.70
C ALA A 309 14.45 -1.46 -13.76
N LYS A 310 15.59 -1.74 -13.11
CA LYS A 310 16.78 -0.88 -13.15
C LYS A 310 17.33 -0.73 -14.57
N ALA A 311 17.34 -1.80 -15.36
CA ALA A 311 17.82 -1.78 -16.75
C ALA A 311 16.89 -1.00 -17.70
N ARG A 312 15.57 -1.01 -17.43
CA ARG A 312 14.56 -0.31 -18.25
C ARG A 312 14.39 1.17 -17.91
N GLY A 313 14.96 1.62 -16.80
CA GLY A 313 15.03 3.03 -16.42
C GLY A 313 14.04 3.45 -15.34
N LYS A 314 14.00 4.77 -15.11
CA LYS A 314 13.44 5.40 -13.91
C LYS A 314 11.95 5.05 -13.66
N ASP A 315 11.11 5.10 -14.69
CA ASP A 315 9.66 4.87 -14.52
C ASP A 315 9.33 3.42 -14.12
N VAL A 316 10.10 2.47 -14.65
CA VAL A 316 9.92 1.05 -14.30
C VAL A 316 10.48 0.79 -12.91
N LEU A 317 11.62 1.40 -12.55
CA LEU A 317 12.17 1.32 -11.21
C LEU A 317 11.23 1.93 -10.16
N LYS A 318 10.61 3.07 -10.47
CA LYS A 318 9.55 3.68 -9.64
C LYS A 318 8.40 2.72 -9.38
N THR A 319 7.90 2.09 -10.44
CA THR A 319 6.85 1.07 -10.34
C THR A 319 7.29 -0.08 -9.43
N TRP A 320 8.54 -0.54 -9.56
CA TRP A 320 9.07 -1.62 -8.73
C TRP A 320 9.19 -1.21 -7.27
N VAL A 321 9.69 0.00 -6.95
CA VAL A 321 9.77 0.50 -5.56
C VAL A 321 8.38 0.57 -4.93
N ASN A 322 7.44 1.21 -5.61
CA ASN A 322 6.08 1.38 -5.09
C ASN A 322 5.35 0.05 -4.88
N THR A 323 5.49 -0.89 -5.83
CA THR A 323 4.71 -2.12 -5.82
C THR A 323 5.40 -3.30 -5.15
N SER A 324 6.74 -3.35 -5.10
CA SER A 324 7.48 -4.44 -4.44
C SER A 324 7.93 -4.07 -3.05
N LEU A 325 8.43 -2.85 -2.85
CA LEU A 325 8.85 -2.38 -1.53
C LEU A 325 7.69 -1.80 -0.73
N GLY A 326 6.63 -1.33 -1.39
CA GLY A 326 5.56 -0.63 -0.69
C GLY A 326 6.03 0.71 -0.13
N GLU A 327 7.05 1.31 -0.75
CA GLU A 327 7.68 2.57 -0.36
C GLU A 327 7.32 3.66 -1.38
N SER A 328 7.19 4.90 -0.93
CA SER A 328 6.94 6.04 -1.82
C SER A 328 8.19 6.33 -2.66
N TRP A 329 7.97 6.81 -3.88
CA TRP A 329 9.06 7.18 -4.78
C TRP A 329 9.41 8.65 -4.58
N GLU A 330 10.69 8.92 -4.40
CA GLU A 330 11.26 10.26 -4.40
C GLU A 330 12.04 10.47 -5.70
N ASP A 331 11.68 11.51 -6.45
CA ASP A 331 12.41 11.87 -7.64
C ASP A 331 13.74 12.53 -7.23
N ASP A 332 14.83 11.77 -7.28
CA ASP A 332 16.22 12.21 -7.05
C ASP A 332 16.76 13.22 -8.10
N THR A 333 15.89 14.02 -8.72
CA THR A 333 16.35 15.27 -9.33
C THR A 333 16.48 16.24 -8.17
N PRO A 334 17.70 16.54 -7.68
CA PRO A 334 17.83 17.72 -6.84
C PRO A 334 17.24 18.86 -7.66
N ASP A 335 16.23 19.54 -7.11
CA ASP A 335 15.86 20.88 -7.56
C ASP A 335 17.09 21.74 -7.30
N VAL A 336 18.05 21.71 -8.23
CA VAL A 336 19.13 22.66 -8.21
C VAL A 336 18.51 23.95 -8.69
N GLU A 337 18.04 24.75 -7.73
CA GLU A 337 17.50 26.07 -8.01
C GLU A 337 18.51 26.83 -8.88
N GLU A 338 18.06 27.35 -10.02
CA GLU A 338 18.89 28.10 -10.98
C GLU A 338 19.68 29.22 -10.26
N GLU A 339 19.08 29.80 -9.22
CA GLU A 339 19.69 30.84 -8.39
C GLU A 339 20.90 30.34 -7.58
N MET A 340 20.90 29.08 -7.10
CA MET A 340 22.06 28.47 -6.43
C MET A 340 23.22 28.25 -7.40
N LEU A 341 22.95 27.74 -8.61
CA LEU A 341 23.98 27.58 -9.65
C LEU A 341 24.57 28.94 -10.03
N MET A 342 23.72 29.95 -10.20
CA MET A 342 24.15 31.30 -10.52
C MET A 342 24.97 31.97 -9.42
N LYS A 343 24.72 31.66 -8.14
CA LYS A 343 25.55 32.12 -7.01
C LYS A 343 26.91 31.45 -6.96
N ARG A 344 27.03 30.22 -7.46
CA ARG A 344 28.29 29.44 -7.50
C ARG A 344 29.07 29.61 -8.80
N ARG A 345 28.63 30.48 -9.71
CA ARG A 345 29.36 30.74 -10.96
C ARG A 345 30.72 31.36 -10.68
N GLU A 346 31.75 30.83 -11.32
CA GLU A 346 33.10 31.39 -11.27
C GLU A 346 33.36 32.18 -12.56
N ARG A 347 34.10 33.29 -12.44
CA ARG A 347 34.59 34.03 -13.61
C ARG A 347 35.85 33.33 -14.09
N TYR A 348 35.78 32.68 -15.23
CA TYR A 348 36.95 32.15 -15.91
C TYR A 348 37.45 33.17 -16.94
N HIS A 349 38.78 33.32 -17.03
CA HIS A 349 39.42 34.20 -18.00
C HIS A 349 39.88 33.35 -19.20
N ALA A 350 39.41 33.69 -20.40
CA ALA A 350 39.87 33.10 -21.65
C ALA A 350 40.12 34.20 -22.68
N GLU A 351 41.19 34.07 -23.46
CA GLU A 351 41.45 34.97 -24.59
C GLU A 351 40.56 34.56 -25.76
N LEU A 352 39.77 35.51 -26.28
CA LEU A 352 38.91 35.30 -27.43
C LEU A 352 39.58 35.86 -28.69
N PRO A 353 39.85 35.02 -29.72
CA PRO A 353 40.30 35.50 -31.01
C PRO A 353 39.33 36.53 -31.60
N LYS A 354 39.85 37.56 -32.28
CA LYS A 354 39.03 38.67 -32.83
C LYS A 354 37.95 38.24 -33.82
N GLY A 355 38.07 37.04 -34.40
CA GLY A 355 37.11 36.48 -35.36
C GLY A 355 35.91 35.74 -34.73
N VAL A 356 35.90 35.57 -33.40
CA VAL A 356 34.81 34.86 -32.70
C VAL A 356 33.57 35.75 -32.60
N LEU A 357 32.42 35.23 -33.03
CA LEU A 357 31.11 35.87 -32.99
C LEU A 357 30.14 35.18 -32.03
N LEU A 358 30.28 33.87 -31.83
CA LEU A 358 29.42 33.05 -30.97
C LEU A 358 30.27 32.07 -30.16
N LEU A 359 29.91 31.86 -28.90
CA LEU A 359 30.45 30.78 -28.07
C LEU A 359 29.38 29.71 -27.88
N THR A 360 29.77 28.44 -27.99
CA THR A 360 28.95 27.30 -27.58
C THR A 360 29.75 26.44 -26.60
N ALA A 361 29.11 25.98 -25.54
CA ALA A 361 29.68 24.99 -24.64
C ALA A 361 29.01 23.63 -24.90
N ALA A 362 29.80 22.62 -25.21
CA ALA A 362 29.37 21.23 -25.24
C ALA A 362 29.84 20.56 -23.94
N VAL A 363 28.96 19.77 -23.33
CA VAL A 363 29.27 19.01 -22.13
C VAL A 363 29.06 17.54 -22.43
N ASP A 364 30.11 16.74 -22.29
CA ASP A 364 30.05 15.30 -22.39
C ASP A 364 30.11 14.67 -20.98
N VAL A 365 29.19 13.75 -20.72
CA VAL A 365 29.00 13.13 -19.40
C VAL A 365 29.64 11.75 -19.41
N GLN A 366 30.66 11.56 -18.58
CA GLN A 366 31.36 10.29 -18.40
C GLN A 366 31.12 9.74 -16.98
N ASP A 367 31.41 8.46 -16.75
CA ASP A 367 31.12 7.77 -15.47
C ASP A 367 31.81 8.40 -14.24
N ASP A 368 32.90 9.14 -14.42
CA ASP A 368 33.75 9.71 -13.36
C ASP A 368 34.07 11.20 -13.53
N ARG A 369 33.53 11.85 -14.57
CA ARG A 369 33.81 13.26 -14.88
C ARG A 369 32.81 13.87 -15.87
N LEU A 370 32.75 15.20 -15.87
CA LEU A 370 32.18 15.98 -16.97
C LEU A 370 33.30 16.60 -17.79
N GLU A 371 33.26 16.43 -19.11
CA GLU A 371 34.17 17.10 -20.02
C GLU A 371 33.43 18.26 -20.70
N VAL A 372 33.92 19.48 -20.50
CA VAL A 372 33.32 20.69 -21.06
C VAL A 372 34.26 21.28 -22.09
N GLU A 373 33.79 21.42 -23.32
CA GLU A 373 34.50 22.13 -24.38
C GLU A 373 33.72 23.38 -24.77
N VAL A 374 34.38 24.54 -24.69
CA VAL A 374 33.84 25.80 -25.21
C VAL A 374 34.51 26.09 -26.54
N VAL A 375 33.68 26.21 -27.58
CA VAL A 375 34.10 26.50 -28.95
C VAL A 375 33.60 27.88 -29.37
N GLY A 376 34.48 28.68 -29.94
CA GLY A 376 34.17 29.94 -30.56
C GLY A 376 33.99 29.78 -32.06
N TRP A 377 32.96 30.43 -32.61
CA TRP A 377 32.57 30.33 -34.02
C TRP A 377 32.65 31.69 -34.70
N GLY A 378 33.26 31.72 -35.88
CA GLY A 378 33.40 32.88 -36.75
C GLY A 378 32.64 32.74 -38.07
N ALA A 379 32.78 33.76 -38.91
CA ALA A 379 32.19 33.74 -40.25
C ALA A 379 32.72 32.57 -41.08
N GLY A 380 31.87 31.94 -41.89
CA GLY A 380 32.28 30.81 -42.73
C GLY A 380 32.51 29.48 -42.00
N LYS A 381 32.00 29.33 -40.77
CA LYS A 381 32.17 28.14 -39.91
C LYS A 381 33.61 27.92 -39.43
N GLU A 382 34.44 28.95 -39.47
CA GLU A 382 35.73 28.93 -38.79
C GLU A 382 35.51 28.78 -37.28
N SER A 383 36.29 27.92 -36.63
CA SER A 383 36.11 27.62 -35.20
C SER A 383 37.44 27.58 -34.45
N TRP A 384 37.38 27.96 -33.18
CA TRP A 384 38.51 27.97 -32.26
C TRP A 384 38.10 27.27 -30.95
N GLY A 385 38.89 26.30 -30.50
CA GLY A 385 38.76 25.78 -29.14
C GLY A 385 39.18 26.87 -28.16
N ILE A 386 38.24 27.32 -27.32
CA ILE A 386 38.47 28.44 -26.39
C ILE A 386 38.94 27.91 -25.04
N THR A 387 38.23 26.93 -24.51
CA THR A 387 38.65 26.26 -23.28
C THR A 387 38.12 24.84 -23.26
N TYR A 388 38.91 23.96 -22.64
CA TYR A 388 38.54 22.59 -22.36
C TYR A 388 38.79 22.35 -20.88
N GLN A 389 37.78 21.87 -20.17
CA GLN A 389 37.86 21.65 -18.74
C GLN A 389 37.22 20.31 -18.37
N GLN A 390 37.90 19.59 -17.48
CA GLN A 390 37.41 18.36 -16.91
C GLN A 390 37.02 18.61 -15.47
N PHE A 391 35.76 18.37 -15.14
CA PHE A 391 35.27 18.40 -13.78
C PHE A 391 35.18 16.97 -13.29
N TYR A 392 36.23 16.55 -12.58
CA TYR A 392 36.25 15.27 -11.89
C TYR A 392 35.32 15.35 -10.68
N GLY A 393 34.45 14.37 -10.60
CA GLY A 393 33.59 14.15 -9.46
C GLY A 393 33.17 12.70 -9.53
N GLU A 394 33.00 12.06 -8.39
CA GLU A 394 32.15 10.88 -8.40
C GLU A 394 30.81 11.39 -8.94
N GLN A 395 30.34 10.88 -10.10
CA GLN A 395 28.90 10.75 -10.26
C GLN A 395 28.41 10.19 -8.94
N ILE A 396 27.29 10.68 -8.40
CA ILE A 396 26.73 10.14 -7.16
C ILE A 396 26.44 8.65 -7.40
N LYS A 397 27.46 7.82 -7.26
CA LYS A 397 27.39 6.44 -6.84
C LYS A 397 26.91 6.64 -5.43
N LYS A 398 25.58 6.61 -5.28
CA LYS A 398 24.97 6.57 -3.98
C LYS A 398 25.83 5.61 -3.16
N PRO A 399 26.31 6.01 -1.97
CA PRO A 399 26.61 5.03 -0.96
C PRO A 399 25.39 4.12 -0.93
N CYS A 400 25.61 2.82 -1.09
CA CYS A 400 24.60 1.87 -0.68
C CYS A 400 24.44 2.13 0.82
N GLY A 401 23.45 2.93 1.23
CA GLY A 401 23.15 3.18 2.63
C GLY A 401 22.67 4.58 3.00
N ILE A 402 21.55 4.54 3.75
CA ILE A 402 21.05 5.50 4.75
C ILE A 402 20.29 6.69 4.12
N SER A 403 18.99 6.90 4.35
CA SER A 403 18.20 6.74 5.58
C SER A 403 17.01 5.76 5.49
#